data_AF-A0A949N6Y0-F1
#
_entry.id   AF-A0A949N6Y0-F1
#
_cell.length_a   1.000
_cell.length_b   1.000
_cell.length_c   1.000
_cell.angle_alpha   90.00
_cell.angle_beta   90.00
_cell.angle_gamma   90.00
#
_symmetry.space_group_name_H-M   'P 1'
#
loop_
_entity.id
_entity.type
_entity.pdbx_description
1 polymer ?
#
loop_
_entity_poly.entity_id
_entity_poly.type
_entity_poly.pdbx_seq_one_letter_code
_entity_poly.pdbx_strand_id
1 'polypeptide(L)'
;LLNSIIKQDYEISRDIDEKFNTNIKRAVQLNPFLDSHMIESIREMFSSEQYEEALEVLENLESSSLSNPADDILLELYLLLLKKEARLPENEIEDYLNRMKQIINQNPTYADAWNSMGILYIAKCKILMDEAGEAFAKALEINGDYANAKKNQRLTENDRQGIFILLKALLD
;
A
#
# COMPACT_ATOMS: atom_id res chain seq x y z
N LEU A 1 -18.28 -9.81 13.63
CA LEU A 1 -17.90 -11.21 13.37
C LEU A 1 -18.10 -12.06 14.61
N LEU A 2 -17.29 -11.96 15.68
CA LEU A 2 -17.50 -12.76 16.91
C LEU A 2 -18.91 -12.62 17.53
N ASN A 3 -19.39 -11.39 17.73
CA ASN A 3 -20.72 -11.17 18.34
C ASN A 3 -21.90 -11.58 17.45
N SER A 4 -21.69 -11.70 16.13
CA SER A 4 -22.74 -12.15 15.20
C SER A 4 -22.84 -13.67 15.12
N ILE A 5 -21.77 -14.40 15.50
CA ILE A 5 -21.70 -15.86 15.41
C ILE A 5 -22.21 -16.52 16.71
N ILE A 6 -22.11 -15.85 17.86
CA ILE A 6 -22.31 -16.50 19.17
C ILE A 6 -23.72 -16.31 19.78
N LYS A 7 -24.59 -15.41 19.27
CA LYS A 7 -25.66 -14.86 20.15
C LYS A 7 -27.08 -14.63 19.61
N GLN A 8 -27.64 -15.36 18.64
CA GLN A 8 -29.11 -15.28 18.38
C GLN A 8 -29.67 -16.36 17.44
N ASP A 9 -29.91 -17.55 17.99
CA ASP A 9 -30.40 -18.78 17.37
C ASP A 9 -31.79 -18.74 16.68
N TYR A 10 -32.36 -17.59 16.29
CA TYR A 10 -33.69 -17.63 15.63
C TYR A 10 -34.00 -16.50 14.64
N GLU A 11 -33.48 -15.28 14.81
CA GLU A 11 -33.73 -14.18 13.86
C GLU A 11 -32.65 -14.04 12.77
N ILE A 12 -31.50 -14.69 12.92
CA ILE A 12 -30.32 -14.54 12.04
C ILE A 12 -30.42 -15.38 10.74
N SER A 13 -31.27 -16.42 10.70
CA SER A 13 -31.40 -17.32 9.54
C SER A 13 -31.71 -16.62 8.22
N ARG A 14 -32.34 -15.44 8.24
CA ARG A 14 -32.73 -14.76 6.99
C ARG A 14 -31.59 -14.11 6.22
N ASP A 15 -30.44 -13.88 6.86
CA ASP A 15 -29.43 -12.97 6.32
C ASP A 15 -27.98 -13.31 6.72
N ILE A 16 -27.76 -14.53 7.21
CA ILE A 16 -26.45 -14.96 7.72
C ILE A 16 -25.41 -15.02 6.60
N ASP A 17 -25.81 -15.48 5.41
CA ASP A 17 -24.97 -15.55 4.22
C ASP A 17 -24.54 -14.16 3.73
N GLU A 18 -25.47 -13.20 3.72
CA GLU A 18 -25.19 -11.81 3.31
C GLU A 18 -24.22 -11.16 4.28
N LYS A 19 -24.45 -11.32 5.59
CA LYS A 19 -23.56 -10.80 6.64
C LYS A 19 -22.18 -11.46 6.59
N PHE A 20 -22.11 -12.77 6.38
CA PHE A 20 -20.84 -13.48 6.24
C PHE A 20 -20.05 -12.96 5.03
N ASN A 21 -20.68 -12.90 3.86
CA ASN A 21 -20.04 -12.39 2.64
C ASN A 21 -19.58 -10.94 2.79
N THR A 22 -20.39 -10.09 3.43
CA THR A 22 -20.03 -8.70 3.72
C THR A 22 -18.83 -8.61 4.65
N ASN A 23 -18.83 -9.41 5.72
CA ASN A 23 -17.74 -9.41 6.69
C ASN A 23 -16.44 -9.98 6.12
N ILE A 24 -16.51 -11.07 5.33
CA ILE A 24 -15.35 -11.65 4.63
C ILE A 24 -14.79 -10.63 3.65
N LYS A 25 -15.64 -9.99 2.83
CA LYS A 25 -15.19 -8.93 1.91
C LYS A 25 -14.44 -7.82 2.65
N ARG A 26 -14.92 -7.43 3.84
CA ARG A 26 -14.25 -6.44 4.68
C ARG A 26 -12.94 -6.98 5.28
N ALA A 27 -12.91 -8.23 5.73
CA ALA A 27 -11.71 -8.85 6.29
C ALA A 27 -10.59 -8.92 5.24
N VAL A 28 -10.91 -9.25 3.98
CA VAL A 28 -9.95 -9.30 2.88
C VAL A 28 -9.33 -7.94 2.57
N GLN A 29 -10.10 -6.87 2.77
CA GLN A 29 -9.62 -5.50 2.58
C GLN A 29 -8.68 -5.03 3.70
N LEU A 30 -8.72 -5.68 4.86
CA LEU A 30 -7.99 -5.26 6.06
C LEU A 30 -6.86 -6.22 6.44
N ASN A 31 -6.90 -7.47 5.97
CA ASN A 31 -5.93 -8.49 6.31
C ASN A 31 -5.08 -8.87 5.09
N PRO A 32 -3.77 -8.53 5.09
CA PRO A 32 -2.87 -8.84 3.98
C PRO A 32 -2.66 -10.34 3.77
N PHE A 33 -2.90 -11.16 4.79
CA PHE A 33 -2.69 -12.61 4.73
C PHE A 33 -3.92 -13.36 4.23
N LEU A 34 -5.10 -12.73 4.12
CA LEU A 34 -6.32 -13.41 3.69
C LEU A 34 -6.40 -13.50 2.16
N ASP A 35 -5.80 -14.56 1.61
CA ASP A 35 -5.75 -14.81 0.16
C ASP A 35 -7.03 -15.48 -0.41
N SER A 36 -7.10 -15.54 -1.75
CA SER A 36 -8.25 -16.13 -2.46
C SER A 36 -8.50 -17.59 -2.10
N HIS A 37 -7.47 -18.39 -1.83
CA HIS A 37 -7.64 -19.81 -1.53
C HIS A 37 -8.23 -19.99 -0.13
N MET A 38 -7.71 -19.26 0.86
CA MET A 38 -8.25 -19.29 2.22
C MET A 38 -9.68 -18.76 2.28
N ILE A 39 -10.01 -17.73 1.50
CA ILE A 39 -11.40 -17.24 1.40
C ILE A 39 -12.33 -18.33 0.89
N GLU A 40 -11.95 -19.04 -0.18
CA GLU A 40 -12.77 -20.13 -0.72
C GLU A 40 -12.89 -21.27 0.29
N SER A 41 -11.81 -21.67 0.96
CA SER A 41 -11.87 -22.67 2.04
C SER A 41 -12.81 -22.24 3.17
N ILE A 42 -12.75 -20.97 3.60
CA ILE A 42 -13.64 -20.43 4.64
C ILE A 42 -15.10 -20.41 4.17
N ARG A 43 -15.35 -20.10 2.89
CA ARG A 43 -16.69 -20.16 2.28
C ARG A 43 -17.23 -21.59 2.21
N GLU A 44 -16.40 -22.57 1.85
CA GLU A 44 -16.78 -23.98 1.78
C GLU A 44 -17.13 -24.54 3.17
N MET A 45 -16.30 -24.26 4.18
CA MET A 45 -16.57 -24.63 5.58
C MET A 45 -17.86 -23.98 6.09
N PHE A 46 -18.06 -22.68 5.81
CA PHE A 46 -19.29 -21.97 6.17
C PHE A 46 -20.53 -22.58 5.50
N SER A 47 -20.44 -22.91 4.20
CA SER A 47 -21.54 -23.56 3.44
C SER A 47 -21.83 -24.98 3.91
N SER A 48 -20.86 -25.63 4.54
CA SER A 48 -20.96 -26.98 5.12
C SER A 48 -21.35 -26.96 6.60
N GLU A 49 -21.75 -25.80 7.14
CA GLU A 49 -22.10 -25.56 8.55
C GLU A 49 -20.94 -25.83 9.54
N GLN A 50 -19.70 -25.91 9.07
CA GLN A 50 -18.48 -26.11 9.86
C GLN A 50 -17.95 -24.77 10.39
N TYR A 51 -18.74 -24.08 11.20
CA TYR A 51 -18.42 -22.73 11.66
C TYR A 51 -17.20 -22.66 12.60
N GLU A 52 -16.99 -23.68 13.43
CA GLU A 52 -15.85 -23.75 14.35
C GLU A 52 -14.51 -23.85 13.59
N GLU A 53 -14.47 -24.68 12.54
CA GLU A 53 -13.27 -24.85 11.69
C GLU A 53 -12.96 -23.55 10.92
N ALA A 54 -14.00 -22.90 10.37
CA ALA A 54 -13.84 -21.60 9.71
C ALA A 54 -13.32 -20.51 10.67
N LEU A 55 -13.74 -20.54 11.94
CA LEU A 55 -13.26 -19.63 12.97
C LEU A 55 -11.81 -19.90 13.34
N GLU A 56 -11.43 -21.17 13.50
CA GLU A 56 -10.06 -21.56 13.83
C GLU A 56 -9.06 -21.07 12.76
N VAL A 57 -9.42 -21.16 11.47
CA VAL A 57 -8.60 -20.61 10.37
C VAL A 57 -8.40 -19.10 10.53
N LEU A 58 -9.46 -18.35 10.88
CA LEU A 58 -9.38 -16.90 11.08
C LEU A 58 -8.58 -16.49 12.33
N GLU A 59 -8.73 -17.21 13.44
CA GLU A 59 -8.01 -16.94 14.69
C GLU A 59 -6.50 -17.20 14.56
N ASN A 60 -6.12 -18.22 13.80
CA ASN A 60 -4.71 -18.51 13.49
C ASN A 60 -4.05 -17.40 12.64
N LEU A 61 -4.83 -16.69 11.82
CA LEU A 61 -4.34 -15.54 11.05
C LEU A 61 -4.14 -14.28 11.90
N GLU A 62 -5.02 -14.02 12.86
CA GLU A 62 -4.82 -12.90 13.81
C GLU A 62 -3.57 -13.11 14.67
N SER A 63 -3.31 -14.36 15.07
CA SER A 63 -2.15 -14.73 15.90
C SER A 63 -0.80 -14.56 15.20
N SER A 64 -0.77 -14.58 13.87
CA SER A 64 0.43 -14.42 13.03
C SER A 64 0.65 -12.98 12.55
N SER A 65 -0.35 -12.11 12.74
CA SER A 65 -0.37 -10.70 12.34
C SER A 65 0.33 -9.81 13.38
N LEU A 66 1.66 -9.74 13.36
CA LEU A 66 2.40 -8.75 14.16
C LEU A 66 2.86 -7.52 13.37
N SER A 67 2.84 -7.54 12.04
CA SER A 67 2.97 -6.33 11.22
C SER A 67 2.33 -6.49 9.86
N ASN A 68 1.73 -5.42 9.36
CA ASN A 68 1.23 -5.33 8.00
C ASN A 68 2.43 -5.12 7.05
N PRO A 69 2.69 -6.05 6.10
CA PRO A 69 3.83 -5.93 5.18
C PRO A 69 3.83 -4.65 4.35
N ALA A 70 2.66 -4.08 4.05
CA ALA A 70 2.56 -2.81 3.33
C ALA A 70 2.97 -1.62 4.22
N ASP A 71 2.65 -1.66 5.50
CA ASP A 71 3.03 -0.63 6.48
C ASP A 71 4.53 -0.70 6.78
N ASP A 72 5.12 -1.90 6.83
CA ASP A 72 6.57 -2.07 7.00
C ASP A 72 7.35 -1.36 5.89
N ILE A 73 6.91 -1.51 4.63
CA ILE A 73 7.54 -0.85 3.48
C ILE A 73 7.38 0.68 3.58
N LEU A 74 6.21 1.18 3.99
CA LEU A 74 6.01 2.62 4.19
C LEU A 74 6.84 3.18 5.34
N LEU A 75 7.01 2.43 6.42
CA LEU A 75 7.89 2.79 7.52
C LEU A 75 9.34 2.87 7.05
N GLU A 76 9.81 1.89 6.26
CA GLU A 76 11.15 1.93 5.66
C GLU A 76 11.34 3.17 4.77
N LEU A 77 10.35 3.49 3.91
CA LEU A 77 10.35 4.71 3.10
C LEU A 77 10.38 5.98 3.96
N TYR A 78 9.58 6.05 5.02
CA TYR A 78 9.54 7.18 5.94
C TYR A 78 10.89 7.39 6.63
N LEU A 79 11.49 6.32 7.14
CA LEU A 79 12.83 6.35 7.73
C LEU A 79 13.89 6.80 6.72
N LEU A 80 13.78 6.38 5.46
CA LEU A 80 14.66 6.82 4.38
C LEU A 80 14.53 8.32 4.11
N LEU A 81 13.31 8.87 4.15
CA LEU A 81 13.05 10.31 3.98
C LEU A 81 13.52 11.13 5.19
N LEU A 82 13.40 10.60 6.41
CA LEU A 82 13.85 11.26 7.64
C LEU A 82 15.37 11.36 7.75
N LYS A 83 16.12 10.49 7.06
CA LYS A 83 17.60 10.55 7.02
C LYS A 83 18.15 11.83 6.38
N LYS A 84 17.27 12.78 5.98
CA LYS A 84 17.54 14.21 5.69
C LYS A 84 18.82 14.40 4.87
N GLU A 85 18.64 14.47 3.54
CA GLU A 85 19.58 14.99 2.52
C GLU A 85 20.22 14.00 1.53
N ALA A 86 19.91 12.70 1.58
CA ALA A 86 20.26 11.81 0.46
C ALA A 86 19.19 11.88 -0.65
N ARG A 87 19.62 12.07 -1.91
CA ARG A 87 18.84 11.68 -3.10
C ARG A 87 18.29 10.28 -2.83
N LEU A 88 16.98 10.09 -3.05
CA LEU A 88 16.38 8.78 -2.81
C LEU A 88 17.09 7.77 -3.72
N PRO A 89 17.71 6.73 -3.16
CA PRO A 89 18.40 5.71 -3.95
C PRO A 89 17.38 4.98 -4.83
N GLU A 90 17.56 5.05 -6.15
CA GLU A 90 16.66 4.45 -7.13
C GLU A 90 16.48 2.95 -6.91
N ASN A 91 17.55 2.25 -6.53
CA ASN A 91 17.53 0.82 -6.24
C ASN A 91 16.61 0.47 -5.05
N GLU A 92 16.59 1.28 -3.98
CA GLU A 92 15.72 1.02 -2.82
C GLU A 92 14.25 1.27 -3.18
N ILE A 93 13.96 2.35 -3.91
CA ILE A 93 12.57 2.62 -4.33
C ILE A 93 12.07 1.54 -5.29
N GLU A 94 12.91 1.02 -6.18
CA GLU A 94 12.53 -0.09 -7.05
C GLU A 94 12.35 -1.40 -6.28
N ASP A 95 13.15 -1.66 -5.24
CA ASP A 95 12.94 -2.79 -4.32
C ASP A 95 11.58 -2.69 -3.61
N TYR A 96 11.25 -1.52 -3.04
CA TYR A 96 9.95 -1.28 -2.40
C TYR A 96 8.78 -1.50 -3.37
N LEU A 97 8.89 -0.98 -4.60
CA LEU A 97 7.89 -1.21 -5.65
C LEU A 97 7.73 -2.70 -5.96
N ASN A 98 8.82 -3.47 -6.00
CA ASN A 98 8.75 -4.90 -6.29
C ASN A 98 8.15 -5.71 -5.13
N ARG A 99 8.52 -5.41 -3.89
CA ARG A 99 7.89 -6.00 -2.69
C ARG A 99 6.40 -5.67 -2.63
N MET A 100 6.02 -4.43 -2.91
CA MET A 100 4.61 -4.02 -2.94
C MET A 100 3.82 -4.74 -4.05
N LYS A 101 4.40 -4.94 -5.23
CA LYS A 101 3.79 -5.76 -6.30
C LYS A 101 3.55 -7.20 -5.85
N GLN A 102 4.47 -7.79 -5.07
CA GLN A 102 4.27 -9.14 -4.55
C GLN A 102 3.08 -9.22 -3.58
N ILE A 103 2.95 -8.25 -2.68
CA ILE A 103 1.80 -8.14 -1.76
C ILE A 103 0.49 -8.02 -2.55
N ILE A 104 0.45 -7.14 -3.56
CA ILE A 104 -0.72 -6.94 -4.41
C ILE A 104 -1.04 -8.21 -5.22
N ASN A 105 -0.04 -8.93 -5.70
CA ASN A 105 -0.27 -10.18 -6.44
C ASN A 105 -0.86 -11.28 -5.54
N GLN A 106 -0.50 -11.29 -4.25
CA GLN A 106 -1.07 -12.23 -3.27
C GLN A 106 -2.51 -11.85 -2.88
N ASN A 107 -2.78 -10.56 -2.65
CA ASN A 107 -4.12 -10.06 -2.39
C ASN A 107 -4.42 -8.80 -3.24
N PRO A 108 -4.96 -8.97 -4.46
CA PRO A 108 -5.25 -7.85 -5.36
C PRO A 108 -6.32 -6.90 -4.86
N THR A 109 -7.11 -7.32 -3.87
CA THR A 109 -8.17 -6.52 -3.26
C THR A 109 -7.73 -5.78 -2.00
N TYR A 110 -6.44 -5.89 -1.63
CA TYR A 110 -5.92 -5.25 -0.44
C TYR A 110 -5.74 -3.74 -0.64
N ALA A 111 -6.64 -2.95 -0.06
CA ALA A 111 -6.74 -1.52 -0.33
C ALA A 111 -5.49 -0.74 0.13
N ASP A 112 -4.94 -1.07 1.31
CA ASP A 112 -3.79 -0.36 1.85
C ASP A 112 -2.55 -0.58 0.98
N ALA A 113 -2.34 -1.79 0.43
CA ALA A 113 -1.22 -2.04 -0.48
C ALA A 113 -1.30 -1.19 -1.76
N TRP A 114 -2.50 -0.98 -2.31
CA TRP A 114 -2.69 -0.07 -3.45
C TRP A 114 -2.46 1.39 -3.07
N ASN A 115 -2.87 1.80 -1.88
CA ASN A 115 -2.57 3.14 -1.35
C ASN A 115 -1.05 3.34 -1.20
N SER A 116 -0.35 2.39 -0.57
CA SER A 116 1.11 2.39 -0.39
C SER A 116 1.85 2.38 -1.72
N MET A 117 1.36 1.64 -2.73
CA MET A 117 1.88 1.68 -4.10
C MET A 117 1.79 3.09 -4.71
N GLY A 118 0.68 3.81 -4.49
CA GLY A 118 0.54 5.20 -4.92
C GLY A 118 1.59 6.12 -4.30
N ILE A 119 1.85 5.97 -3.00
CA ILE A 119 2.90 6.72 -2.28
C ILE A 119 4.29 6.41 -2.85
N LEU A 120 4.58 5.13 -3.15
CA LEU A 120 5.84 4.73 -3.78
C LEU A 120 6.03 5.33 -5.18
N TYR A 121 4.98 5.47 -5.97
CA TYR A 121 5.06 6.17 -7.26
C TYR A 121 5.38 7.66 -7.11
N ILE A 122 4.84 8.33 -6.09
CA ILE A 122 5.18 9.71 -5.78
C ILE A 122 6.65 9.82 -5.36
N ALA A 123 7.15 8.88 -4.55
CA ALA A 123 8.56 8.81 -4.19
C ALA A 123 9.47 8.61 -5.42
N LYS A 124 9.08 7.75 -6.37
CA LYS A 124 9.80 7.57 -7.65
C LYS A 124 9.77 8.85 -8.50
N CYS A 125 8.64 9.56 -8.55
CA CYS A 125 8.53 10.85 -9.24
C CYS A 125 9.54 11.87 -8.68
N LYS A 126 9.73 11.89 -7.36
CA LYS A 126 10.74 12.76 -6.73
C LYS A 126 12.15 12.50 -7.29
N ILE A 127 12.53 11.24 -7.51
CA ILE A 127 13.84 10.89 -8.10
C ILE A 127 13.95 11.44 -9.53
N LEU A 128 12.91 11.25 -10.34
CA LEU A 128 12.88 11.74 -11.73
C LEU A 128 12.94 13.27 -11.80
N MET A 129 12.34 13.97 -10.83
CA MET A 129 12.48 15.42 -10.72
C MET A 129 13.91 15.84 -10.38
N ASP A 130 14.61 15.07 -9.55
CA ASP A 130 16.01 15.32 -9.22
C ASP A 130 16.90 15.23 -10.48
N GLU A 131 16.67 14.21 -11.31
CA GLU A 131 17.36 14.01 -12.59
C GLU A 131 17.02 15.06 -13.65
N ALA A 132 15.75 15.47 -13.73
CA ALA A 132 15.33 16.56 -14.61
C ALA A 132 16.06 17.85 -14.27
N GLY A 133 16.23 18.16 -12.97
CA GLY A 133 17.00 19.30 -12.50
C GLY A 133 18.46 19.26 -12.96
N GLU A 134 19.12 18.10 -12.86
CA GLU A 134 20.49 17.88 -13.35
C GLU A 134 20.60 18.06 -14.87
N ALA A 135 19.62 17.56 -15.63
CA ALA A 135 19.58 17.72 -17.08
C ALA A 135 19.42 19.18 -17.50
N PHE A 136 18.53 19.94 -16.84
CA PHE A 136 18.40 21.38 -17.11
C PHE A 136 19.65 22.17 -16.72
N ALA A 137 20.31 21.80 -15.62
CA ALA A 137 21.60 22.39 -15.23
C ALA A 137 22.67 22.17 -16.30
N LYS A 138 22.81 20.94 -16.81
CA LYS A 138 23.73 20.63 -17.92
C LYS A 138 23.42 21.43 -19.19
N ALA A 139 22.13 21.63 -19.51
CA ALA A 139 21.74 22.43 -20.67
C ALA A 139 22.18 23.89 -20.53
N LEU A 140 22.14 24.45 -19.31
CA LEU A 140 22.60 25.81 -19.01
C LEU A 140 24.12 25.93 -18.93
N GLU A 141 24.83 24.85 -18.58
CA GLU A 141 26.28 24.80 -18.69
C GLU A 141 26.74 24.90 -20.15
N ILE A 142 26.04 24.20 -21.07
CA ILE A 142 26.32 24.23 -22.50
C ILE A 142 25.91 25.57 -23.14
N ASN A 143 24.72 26.07 -22.81
CA ASN A 143 24.21 27.35 -23.28
C ASN A 143 23.56 28.12 -22.13
N GLY A 144 24.35 29.01 -21.53
CA GLY A 144 23.95 29.85 -20.41
C GLY A 144 22.78 30.79 -20.71
N ASP A 145 22.44 31.04 -21.98
CA ASP A 145 21.32 31.89 -22.38
C ASP A 145 20.11 31.11 -22.88
N TYR A 146 20.10 29.79 -22.70
CA TYR A 146 18.97 28.96 -23.12
C TYR A 146 17.73 29.21 -22.24
N ALA A 147 16.87 30.12 -22.68
CA ALA A 147 15.71 30.59 -21.94
C ALA A 147 14.75 29.47 -21.52
N ASN A 148 14.56 28.45 -22.37
CA ASN A 148 13.71 27.31 -22.05
C ASN A 148 14.27 26.48 -20.89
N ALA A 149 15.58 26.21 -20.87
CA ALA A 149 16.20 25.50 -19.76
C ALA A 149 16.14 26.30 -18.45
N LYS A 150 16.35 27.63 -18.50
CA LYS A 150 16.17 28.50 -17.31
C LYS A 150 14.75 28.42 -16.76
N LYS A 151 13.74 28.51 -17.64
CA LYS A 151 12.33 28.40 -17.25
C LYS A 151 12.02 27.02 -16.65
N ASN A 152 12.43 25.95 -17.32
CA ASN A 152 12.13 24.59 -16.88
C ASN A 152 12.83 24.23 -15.57
N GLN A 153 14.08 24.67 -15.37
CA GLN A 153 14.81 24.47 -14.11
C GLN A 153 14.07 25.12 -12.93
N ARG A 154 13.57 26.35 -13.09
CA ARG A 154 12.79 27.04 -12.04
C ARG A 154 11.48 26.32 -11.73
N LEU A 155 10.76 25.86 -12.74
CA LEU A 155 9.52 25.11 -12.54
C LEU A 155 9.79 23.78 -11.82
N THR A 156 10.83 23.06 -12.23
CA THR A 156 11.23 21.79 -11.61
C THR A 156 11.60 21.97 -10.14
N GLU A 157 12.35 23.02 -9.80
CA GLU A 157 12.74 23.28 -8.41
C GLU A 157 11.53 23.65 -7.52
N ASN A 158 10.56 24.40 -8.06
CA ASN A 158 9.32 24.69 -7.34
C ASN A 158 8.49 23.41 -7.09
N ASP A 159 8.30 22.60 -8.13
CA ASP A 159 7.49 21.39 -8.04
C ASP A 159 8.17 20.32 -7.16
N ARG A 160 9.50 20.26 -7.15
CA ARG A 160 10.30 19.36 -6.30
C ARG A 160 9.98 19.56 -4.82
N GLN A 161 9.89 20.82 -4.39
CA GLN A 161 9.50 21.15 -3.01
C GLN A 161 8.05 20.74 -2.73
N GLY A 162 7.16 20.94 -3.70
CA GLY A 162 5.76 20.50 -3.62
C GLY A 162 5.62 18.99 -3.42
N ILE A 163 6.33 18.18 -4.22
CA ILE A 163 6.32 16.72 -4.07
C ILE A 163 6.87 16.29 -2.71
N PHE A 164 7.92 16.94 -2.20
CA PHE A 164 8.47 16.60 -0.89
C PHE A 164 7.48 16.86 0.25
N ILE A 165 6.75 17.99 0.21
CA ILE A 165 5.71 18.31 1.18
C ILE A 165 4.54 17.33 1.08
N LEU A 166 4.09 17.03 -0.14
CA LEU A 166 3.04 16.03 -0.38
C LEU A 166 3.44 14.67 0.19
N LEU A 167 4.65 14.20 -0.10
CA LEU A 167 5.13 12.90 0.34
C LEU A 167 5.20 12.81 1.87
N LYS A 168 5.58 13.89 2.56
CA LYS A 168 5.51 13.95 4.03
C LYS A 168 4.07 13.89 4.53
N ALA A 169 3.18 14.70 3.97
CA ALA A 169 1.78 14.72 4.39
C ALA A 169 1.04 13.39 4.15
N LEU A 170 1.49 12.58 3.19
CA LEU A 170 0.95 11.24 2.94
C LEU A 170 1.50 10.16 3.88
N LEU A 171 2.60 10.46 4.57
CA LEU A 171 3.29 9.55 5.50
C LEU A 171 3.12 9.96 6.98
N ASP A 172 2.54 11.13 7.25
CA ASP A 172 2.17 11.65 8.57
C ASP A 172 0.81 11.11 9.04
#